data_AF-W7QGV7-F1
#
_entry.id   AF-W7QGV7-F1
#
_cell.length_a   1.000
_cell.length_b   1.000
_cell.length_c   1.000
_cell.angle_alpha   90.00
_cell.angle_beta   90.00
_cell.angle_gamma   90.00
#
_symmetry.space_group_name_H-M   'P 1'
#
loop_
_entity.id
_entity.type
_entity.pdbx_description
1 polymer ?
#
loop_
_entity_poly.entity_id
_entity_poly.type
_entity_poly.pdbx_seq_one_letter_code
_entity_poly.pdbx_strand_id
1 'polypeptide(L)'
;MRAWPTGSADLLTFGARVTDTHDYFGWINIVLAWVLPQQLGIAWWHGRFFGRRTGLGLLLLGLAWLGLAVAVDYPVSMVNGNVGGDTNLLPPTLALLGVMWVQVGLVVLFETPVRNFLKRQHMGPWMAMFGALGLQLYLWHKLAELPATWLGVRLDWPIDAGMPGEPGFWIGRLEWIGLCA
;
A
#
# COMPACT_ATOMS: atom_id res chain seq x y z
N MET A 1 -18.98 -20.44 -20.32
CA MET A 1 -19.80 -19.46 -21.07
C MET A 1 -20.17 -18.34 -20.11
N ARG A 2 -19.76 -17.10 -20.45
CA ARG A 2 -20.30 -15.79 -20.02
C ARG A 2 -20.58 -15.58 -18.52
N ALA A 3 -19.57 -15.17 -17.76
CA ALA A 3 -19.76 -14.39 -16.54
C ALA A 3 -19.86 -12.90 -16.93
N TRP A 4 -20.98 -12.52 -17.55
CA TRP A 4 -21.33 -11.10 -17.61
C TRP A 4 -21.91 -10.75 -16.24
N PRO A 5 -21.55 -9.61 -15.62
CA PRO A 5 -22.19 -9.18 -14.39
C PRO A 5 -23.68 -8.98 -14.68
N THR A 6 -24.53 -9.80 -14.08
CA THR A 6 -25.99 -9.79 -14.33
C THR A 6 -26.76 -9.04 -13.25
N GLY A 7 -26.09 -8.59 -12.17
CA GLY A 7 -26.70 -7.77 -11.14
C GLY A 7 -25.71 -6.94 -10.33
N SER A 8 -26.23 -6.01 -9.53
CA SER A 8 -25.44 -5.21 -8.58
C SER A 8 -24.71 -6.06 -7.53
N ALA A 9 -25.21 -7.26 -7.25
CA ALA A 9 -24.56 -8.24 -6.38
C ALA A 9 -23.24 -8.79 -6.97
N ASP A 10 -23.07 -8.81 -8.29
CA ASP A 10 -21.82 -9.27 -8.91
C ASP A 10 -20.69 -8.23 -8.75
N LEU A 11 -21.03 -6.93 -8.61
CA LEU A 11 -20.06 -5.88 -8.26
C LEU A 11 -19.42 -6.13 -6.90
N LEU A 12 -20.17 -6.74 -5.97
CA LEU A 12 -19.70 -7.11 -4.63
C LEU A 12 -18.60 -8.18 -4.66
N THR A 13 -18.51 -8.93 -5.76
CA THR A 13 -17.51 -9.98 -5.97
C THR A 13 -16.50 -9.63 -7.07
N PHE A 14 -16.54 -8.39 -7.57
CA PHE A 14 -15.63 -7.94 -8.62
C PHE A 14 -14.20 -7.89 -8.07
N GLY A 15 -13.30 -8.61 -8.74
CA GLY A 15 -11.96 -8.91 -8.24
C GLY A 15 -11.88 -10.30 -7.59
N ALA A 16 -12.78 -10.67 -6.67
CA ALA A 16 -12.71 -11.92 -5.89
C ALA A 16 -12.87 -13.21 -6.72
N ARG A 17 -13.58 -13.16 -7.87
CA ARG A 17 -13.85 -14.34 -8.72
C ARG A 17 -12.92 -14.51 -9.91
N VAL A 18 -11.85 -13.74 -10.02
CA VAL A 18 -10.98 -13.77 -11.21
C VAL A 18 -9.96 -14.92 -11.17
N THR A 19 -9.93 -15.70 -10.09
CA THR A 19 -8.83 -16.62 -9.76
C THR A 19 -8.97 -18.06 -10.25
N ASP A 20 -10.14 -18.51 -10.72
CA ASP A 20 -10.34 -19.95 -11.01
C ASP A 20 -10.14 -20.37 -12.46
N THR A 21 -9.93 -19.43 -13.38
CA THR A 21 -9.60 -19.72 -14.78
C THR A 21 -8.39 -18.91 -15.19
N HIS A 22 -7.54 -19.46 -16.06
CA HIS A 22 -6.41 -18.78 -16.71
C HIS A 22 -6.92 -17.62 -17.60
N ASP A 23 -7.51 -16.61 -16.95
CA ASP A 23 -8.39 -15.67 -17.59
C ASP A 23 -7.60 -14.37 -17.80
N TYR A 24 -7.45 -13.97 -19.05
CA TYR A 24 -6.75 -12.75 -19.45
C TYR A 24 -7.25 -11.52 -18.68
N PHE A 25 -8.50 -11.54 -18.21
CA PHE A 25 -9.09 -10.52 -17.36
C PHE A 25 -8.42 -10.35 -16.00
N GLY A 26 -7.85 -11.40 -15.41
CA GLY A 26 -7.06 -11.31 -14.17
C GLY A 26 -5.77 -10.54 -14.37
N TRP A 27 -5.06 -10.82 -15.46
CA TRP A 27 -3.87 -10.07 -15.84
C TRP A 27 -4.20 -8.61 -16.15
N ILE A 28 -5.29 -8.33 -16.85
CA ILE A 28 -5.74 -6.96 -17.12
C ILE A 28 -6.08 -6.25 -15.80
N ASN A 29 -6.83 -6.89 -14.89
CA ASN A 29 -7.16 -6.31 -13.59
C ASN A 29 -5.90 -5.99 -12.77
N ILE A 30 -4.94 -6.91 -12.73
CA ILE A 30 -3.64 -6.70 -12.08
C ILE A 30 -2.94 -5.49 -12.70
N VAL A 31 -2.77 -5.45 -14.02
CA VAL A 31 -2.09 -4.35 -14.71
C VAL A 31 -2.79 -3.02 -14.43
N LEU A 32 -4.12 -2.97 -14.52
CA LEU A 32 -4.89 -1.76 -14.24
C LEU A 32 -4.72 -1.31 -12.79
N ALA A 33 -4.85 -2.22 -11.83
CA ALA A 33 -4.71 -1.91 -10.41
C ALA A 33 -3.33 -1.30 -10.08
N TRP A 34 -2.27 -1.73 -10.75
CA TRP A 34 -0.91 -1.21 -10.54
C TRP A 34 -0.57 0.03 -11.38
N VAL A 35 -1.12 0.15 -12.59
CA VAL A 35 -0.91 1.32 -13.44
C VAL A 35 -1.66 2.54 -12.91
N LEU A 36 -2.83 2.35 -12.30
CA LEU A 36 -3.65 3.46 -11.78
C LEU A 36 -2.90 4.35 -10.77
N PRO A 37 -2.26 3.84 -9.70
CA PRO A 37 -1.44 4.65 -8.80
C PRO A 37 -0.32 5.41 -9.51
N GLN A 38 0.32 4.79 -10.50
CA GLN A 38 1.38 5.43 -11.28
C GLN A 38 0.85 6.63 -12.08
N GLN A 39 -0.30 6.46 -12.76
CA GLN A 39 -0.93 7.55 -13.52
C GLN A 39 -1.39 8.68 -12.61
N LEU A 40 -1.91 8.36 -11.41
CA LEU A 40 -2.24 9.36 -10.41
C LEU A 40 -1.01 10.11 -9.93
N GLY A 41 0.12 9.42 -9.70
CA GLY A 41 1.39 10.07 -9.37
C GLY A 41 1.87 11.06 -10.44
N ILE A 42 1.76 10.69 -11.73
CA ILE A 42 2.10 11.58 -12.85
C ILE A 42 1.13 12.78 -12.90
N ALA A 43 -0.17 12.53 -12.72
CA ALA A 43 -1.18 13.59 -12.69
C ALA A 43 -0.96 14.57 -11.53
N TRP A 44 -0.58 14.07 -10.36
CA TRP A 44 -0.17 14.89 -9.22
C TRP A 44 1.08 15.72 -9.55
N TRP A 45 2.10 15.10 -10.14
CA TRP A 45 3.34 15.80 -10.54
C TRP A 45 3.08 16.95 -11.52
N HIS A 46 2.12 16.79 -12.42
CA HIS A 46 1.67 17.85 -13.33
C HIS A 46 0.67 18.84 -12.70
N GLY A 47 0.40 18.74 -11.40
CA GLY A 47 -0.48 19.66 -10.68
C GLY A 47 -1.97 19.53 -11.05
N ARG A 48 -2.41 18.38 -11.58
CA ARG A 48 -3.82 18.19 -12.01
C ARG A 48 -4.80 18.15 -10.85
N PHE A 49 -4.34 17.82 -9.65
CA PHE A 49 -5.12 17.92 -8.42
C PHE A 49 -4.22 18.43 -7.29
N PHE A 50 -4.67 19.47 -6.61
CA PHE A 50 -3.93 20.13 -5.54
C PHE A 50 -4.88 20.69 -4.49
N GLY A 51 -4.32 21.00 -3.31
CA GLY A 51 -5.00 21.74 -2.27
C GLY A 51 -5.72 20.90 -1.21
N ARG A 52 -5.82 21.49 -0.02
CA ARG A 52 -6.30 20.83 1.21
C ARG A 52 -7.71 20.25 1.08
N ARG A 53 -8.62 20.94 0.37
CA ARG A 53 -10.00 20.49 0.16
C ARG A 53 -10.06 19.24 -0.71
N THR A 54 -9.29 19.21 -1.80
CA THR A 54 -9.18 18.06 -2.69
C THR A 54 -8.59 16.87 -1.95
N GLY A 55 -7.50 17.08 -1.20
CA GLY A 55 -6.88 16.03 -0.38
C GLY A 55 -7.83 15.45 0.67
N LEU A 56 -8.57 16.31 1.39
CA LEU A 56 -9.60 15.86 2.34
C LEU A 56 -10.74 15.11 1.64
N GLY A 57 -11.20 15.59 0.48
CA GLY A 57 -12.25 14.92 -0.29
C GLY A 57 -11.84 13.51 -0.72
N LEU A 58 -10.63 13.36 -1.27
CA LEU A 58 -10.07 12.05 -1.66
C LEU A 58 -9.85 11.12 -0.46
N LEU A 59 -9.37 11.67 0.66
CA LEU A 59 -9.19 10.93 1.91
C LEU A 59 -10.52 10.39 2.43
N LEU A 60 -11.53 11.25 2.55
CA LEU A 60 -12.86 10.86 3.02
C LEU A 60 -13.54 9.88 2.06
N LEU A 61 -13.36 10.06 0.75
CA LEU A 61 -13.83 9.13 -0.27
C LEU A 61 -13.18 7.76 -0.08
N GLY A 62 -11.86 7.69 0.09
CA GLY A 62 -11.14 6.44 0.32
C GLY A 62 -11.57 5.74 1.60
N LEU A 63 -11.74 6.49 2.70
CA LEU A 63 -12.24 5.94 3.97
C LEU A 63 -13.67 5.41 3.86
N ALA A 64 -14.56 6.16 3.20
CA ALA A 64 -15.93 5.71 2.97
C ALA A 64 -15.98 4.46 2.09
N TRP A 65 -15.12 4.40 1.06
CA TRP A 65 -14.99 3.24 0.18
C TRP A 65 -14.50 2.00 0.94
N LEU A 66 -13.49 2.15 1.80
CA LEU A 66 -13.01 1.06 2.64
C LEU A 66 -14.07 0.60 3.65
N GLY A 67 -14.80 1.53 4.26
CA GLY A 67 -15.92 1.21 5.15
C GLY A 67 -17.01 0.41 4.43
N LEU A 68 -17.32 0.78 3.19
CA LEU A 68 -18.25 0.01 2.36
C LEU A 68 -17.68 -1.36 2.00
N ALA A 69 -16.40 -1.46 1.63
CA ALA A 69 -15.77 -2.74 1.31
C ALA A 69 -15.87 -3.72 2.48
N VAL A 70 -15.58 -3.26 3.70
CA VAL A 70 -15.74 -4.07 4.93
C VAL A 70 -17.21 -4.43 5.18
N ALA A 71 -18.14 -3.52 4.92
CA ALA A 71 -19.58 -3.79 5.06
C ALA A 71 -20.11 -4.83 4.05
N VAL A 72 -19.38 -5.08 2.97
CA VAL A 72 -19.69 -6.09 1.95
C VAL A 72 -18.75 -7.30 2.07
N ASP A 73 -18.22 -7.57 3.26
CA ASP A 73 -17.40 -8.75 3.57
C ASP A 73 -16.13 -8.91 2.70
N TYR A 74 -15.56 -7.82 2.17
CA TYR A 74 -14.20 -7.90 1.65
C TYR A 74 -13.23 -8.25 2.78
N PRO A 75 -12.19 -9.08 2.52
CA PRO A 75 -11.17 -9.36 3.52
C PRO A 75 -10.58 -8.07 4.10
N VAL A 76 -10.20 -8.08 5.37
CA VAL A 76 -9.52 -6.90 5.95
C VAL A 76 -8.03 -6.89 5.57
N SER A 77 -7.47 -8.04 5.22
CA SER A 77 -6.06 -8.16 4.88
C SER A 77 -5.77 -7.51 3.52
N MET A 78 -4.96 -6.45 3.55
CA MET A 78 -4.42 -5.75 2.37
C MET A 78 -2.99 -6.20 2.04
N VAL A 79 -2.48 -7.17 2.80
CA VAL A 79 -1.13 -7.75 2.69
C VAL A 79 -1.23 -9.27 2.65
N ASN A 80 -0.34 -9.92 1.90
CA ASN A 80 -0.22 -11.38 1.93
C ASN A 80 0.51 -11.80 3.22
N GLY A 81 -0.20 -11.68 4.35
CA GLY A 81 0.37 -11.95 5.67
C GLY A 81 0.09 -13.38 6.18
N ASN A 82 -1.05 -13.95 5.82
CA ASN A 82 -1.46 -15.26 6.32
C ASN A 82 -1.26 -16.33 5.24
N VAL A 83 -0.46 -17.35 5.55
CA VAL A 83 -0.44 -18.61 4.80
C VAL A 83 -1.84 -19.23 4.93
N GLY A 84 -2.69 -19.01 3.92
CA GLY A 84 -4.06 -19.55 3.85
C GLY A 84 -5.21 -18.59 4.20
N GLY A 85 -4.97 -17.28 4.36
CA GLY A 85 -6.04 -16.29 4.53
C GLY A 85 -6.39 -15.55 3.24
N ASP A 86 -7.67 -15.27 3.01
CA ASP A 86 -8.12 -14.45 1.89
C ASP A 86 -7.50 -13.05 1.96
N THR A 87 -6.98 -12.58 0.82
CA THR A 87 -6.19 -11.36 0.70
C THR A 87 -6.71 -10.50 -0.44
N ASN A 88 -6.75 -9.19 -0.26
CA ASN A 88 -7.14 -8.27 -1.31
C ASN A 88 -6.05 -8.03 -2.37
N LEU A 89 -4.86 -8.60 -2.19
CA LEU A 89 -3.73 -8.40 -3.10
C LEU A 89 -3.72 -9.32 -4.31
N LEU A 90 -4.21 -10.55 -4.17
CA LEU A 90 -4.09 -11.59 -5.18
C LEU A 90 -5.39 -12.39 -5.22
N PRO A 91 -6.33 -12.05 -6.12
CA PRO A 91 -6.30 -10.96 -7.11
C PRO A 91 -6.59 -9.57 -6.50
N PRO A 92 -6.06 -8.45 -7.07
CA PRO A 92 -6.35 -7.09 -6.62
C PRO A 92 -7.86 -6.80 -6.58
N THR A 93 -8.39 -6.49 -5.41
CA THR A 93 -9.82 -6.18 -5.26
C THR A 93 -10.09 -4.68 -5.30
N LEU A 94 -11.38 -4.32 -5.41
CA LEU A 94 -11.84 -2.94 -5.28
C LEU A 94 -11.48 -2.31 -3.91
N ALA A 95 -11.21 -3.12 -2.88
CA ALA A 95 -10.78 -2.62 -1.58
C ALA A 95 -9.41 -1.91 -1.66
N LEU A 96 -8.50 -2.36 -2.53
CA LEU A 96 -7.22 -1.69 -2.77
C LEU A 96 -7.36 -0.30 -3.37
N LEU A 97 -8.40 -0.04 -4.17
CA LEU A 97 -8.68 1.31 -4.67
C LEU A 97 -9.03 2.27 -3.53
N GLY A 98 -9.71 1.79 -2.49
CA GLY A 98 -9.96 2.56 -1.27
C GLY A 98 -8.66 2.97 -0.58
N VAL A 99 -7.72 2.03 -0.42
CA VAL A 99 -6.38 2.30 0.14
C VAL A 99 -5.63 3.32 -0.71
N MET A 100 -5.66 3.17 -2.03
CA MET A 100 -5.05 4.11 -2.97
C MET A 100 -5.60 5.53 -2.80
N TRP A 101 -6.92 5.70 -2.71
CA TRP A 101 -7.53 7.02 -2.50
C TRP A 101 -7.17 7.65 -1.16
N VAL A 102 -7.09 6.85 -0.09
CA VAL A 102 -6.59 7.31 1.21
C VAL A 102 -5.16 7.83 1.07
N GLN A 103 -4.26 7.06 0.44
CA GLN A 103 -2.86 7.45 0.26
C GLN A 103 -2.71 8.72 -0.59
N VAL A 104 -3.40 8.80 -1.73
CA VAL A 104 -3.39 9.99 -2.60
C VAL A 104 -3.97 11.20 -1.87
N GLY A 105 -5.07 11.01 -1.14
CA GLY A 105 -5.68 12.06 -0.33
C GLY A 105 -4.73 12.62 0.73
N LEU A 106 -3.99 11.74 1.44
CA LEU A 106 -2.97 12.14 2.40
C LEU A 106 -1.82 12.92 1.72
N VAL A 107 -1.31 12.44 0.58
CA VAL A 107 -0.23 13.12 -0.16
C VAL A 107 -0.65 14.54 -0.52
N VAL A 108 -1.84 14.70 -1.13
CA VAL A 108 -2.35 16.03 -1.54
C VAL A 108 -2.66 16.92 -0.34
N LEU A 109 -3.15 16.34 0.76
CA LEU A 109 -3.46 17.05 2.00
C LEU A 109 -2.19 17.62 2.65
N PHE A 110 -1.12 16.84 2.67
CA PHE A 110 0.15 17.19 3.32
C PHE A 110 1.20 17.77 2.37
N GLU A 111 0.89 17.92 1.08
CA GLU A 111 1.82 18.43 0.08
C GLU A 111 2.41 19.80 0.47
N THR A 112 1.56 20.77 0.81
CA THR A 112 1.99 22.12 1.17
C THR A 112 2.84 22.15 2.46
N PRO A 113 2.39 21.60 3.61
CA PRO A 113 3.20 21.64 4.83
C PRO A 113 4.52 20.87 4.67
N VAL A 114 4.52 19.71 4.02
CA VAL A 114 5.74 18.92 3.78
C VAL A 114 6.70 19.69 2.88
N ARG A 115 6.22 20.26 1.77
CA ARG A 115 7.06 21.06 0.87
C ARG A 115 7.68 22.26 1.59
N ASN A 116 6.93 22.93 2.46
CA ASN A 116 7.45 24.04 3.26
C ASN A 116 8.50 23.57 4.27
N PHE A 117 8.26 22.45 4.95
CA PHE A 117 9.22 21.86 5.88
C PHE A 117 10.53 21.48 5.18
N LEU A 118 10.45 20.76 4.05
CA LEU A 118 11.62 20.33 3.28
C LEU A 118 12.44 21.51 2.76
N LYS A 119 11.79 22.59 2.35
CA LYS A 119 12.47 23.85 1.97
C LYS A 119 13.18 24.48 3.16
N ARG A 120 12.52 24.58 4.32
CA ARG A 120 13.11 25.18 5.54
C ARG A 120 14.31 24.39 6.06
N GLN A 121 14.29 23.07 5.94
CA GLN A 121 15.38 22.20 6.38
C GLN A 121 16.44 21.94 5.29
N HIS A 122 16.33 22.59 4.12
CA HIS A 122 17.23 22.38 2.98
C HIS A 122 17.44 20.90 2.59
N MET A 123 16.41 20.06 2.78
CA MET A 123 16.52 18.61 2.55
C MET A 123 16.41 18.19 1.08
N GLY A 124 16.26 19.15 0.15
CA GLY A 124 16.09 18.88 -1.28
C GLY A 124 17.10 17.89 -1.88
N PRO A 125 18.42 18.04 -1.63
CA PRO A 125 19.43 17.11 -2.14
C PRO A 125 19.25 15.68 -1.60
N TRP A 126 18.87 15.53 -0.34
CA TRP A 126 18.64 14.22 0.28
C TRP A 126 17.44 13.51 -0.36
N MET A 127 16.33 14.22 -0.58
CA MET A 127 15.17 13.63 -1.26
C MET A 127 15.48 13.29 -2.72
N ALA A 128 16.28 14.09 -3.42
CA ALA A 128 16.75 13.76 -4.76
C ALA A 128 17.61 12.49 -4.77
N MET A 129 18.51 12.34 -3.80
CA MET A 129 19.32 11.14 -3.63
C MET A 129 18.45 9.90 -3.34
N PHE A 130 17.50 9.99 -2.40
CA PHE A 130 16.57 8.88 -2.11
C PHE A 130 15.71 8.52 -3.32
N GLY A 131 15.26 9.51 -4.10
CA GLY A 131 14.55 9.26 -5.35
C GLY A 131 15.41 8.55 -6.39
N ALA A 132 16.66 9.01 -6.59
CA ALA A 132 17.60 8.41 -7.54
C ALA A 132 18.03 6.98 -7.14
N LEU A 133 18.18 6.74 -5.84
CA LEU A 133 18.54 5.44 -5.30
C LEU A 133 17.33 4.57 -4.97
N GLY A 134 16.10 5.02 -5.19
CA GLY A 134 14.90 4.32 -4.73
C GLY A 134 14.81 2.88 -5.25
N LEU A 135 15.04 2.68 -6.55
CA LEU A 135 15.06 1.34 -7.14
C LEU A 135 16.24 0.51 -6.63
N GLN A 136 17.41 1.13 -6.44
CA GLN A 136 18.58 0.45 -5.88
C GLN A 136 18.31 0.01 -4.43
N LEU A 137 17.83 0.90 -3.56
CA LEU A 137 17.43 0.56 -2.20
C LEU A 137 16.40 -0.58 -2.20
N TYR A 138 15.42 -0.55 -3.09
CA TYR A 138 14.45 -1.64 -3.25
C TYR A 138 15.08 -2.96 -3.69
N LEU A 139 16.08 -2.98 -4.55
CA LEU A 139 16.73 -4.24 -4.95
C LEU A 139 17.68 -4.78 -3.87
N TRP A 140 18.32 -3.89 -3.13
CA TRP A 140 19.42 -4.24 -2.23
C TRP A 140 19.01 -4.36 -0.75
N HIS A 141 17.80 -3.94 -0.36
CA HIS A 141 17.34 -4.02 1.05
C HIS A 141 17.42 -5.43 1.65
N LYS A 142 17.25 -6.48 0.83
CA LYS A 142 17.37 -7.88 1.28
C LYS A 142 18.75 -8.22 1.83
N LEU A 143 19.81 -7.51 1.43
CA LEU A 143 21.14 -7.70 2.01
C LEU A 143 21.26 -7.18 3.45
N ALA A 144 20.39 -6.26 3.89
CA ALA A 144 20.31 -5.86 5.29
C ALA A 144 19.40 -6.83 6.07
N GLU A 145 18.27 -7.23 5.48
CA GLU A 145 17.28 -8.09 6.15
C GLU A 145 17.79 -9.53 6.41
N LEU A 146 18.54 -10.12 5.47
CA LEU A 146 18.98 -11.52 5.62
C LEU A 146 20.02 -11.70 6.75
N PRO A 147 21.08 -10.88 6.88
CA PRO A 147 21.97 -10.94 8.03
C PRO A 147 21.26 -10.58 9.34
N ALA A 148 20.34 -9.60 9.33
CA ALA A 148 19.56 -9.22 10.51
C ALA A 148 18.70 -10.39 11.02
N THR A 149 17.99 -11.10 10.13
CA THR A 149 17.25 -12.31 10.52
C THR A 149 18.19 -13.39 11.04
N TRP A 150 19.32 -13.63 10.37
CA TRP A 150 20.29 -14.63 10.80
C TRP A 150 20.87 -14.34 12.19
N LEU A 151 21.23 -13.08 12.47
CA LEU A 151 21.69 -12.63 13.78
C LEU A 151 20.60 -12.77 14.84
N GLY A 152 19.37 -12.37 14.54
CA GLY A 152 18.24 -12.50 15.45
C GLY A 152 18.02 -13.96 15.86
N VAL A 153 18.03 -14.89 14.89
CA VAL A 153 17.94 -16.34 15.17
C VAL A 153 19.14 -16.85 15.98
N ARG A 154 20.36 -16.40 15.66
CA ARG A 154 21.59 -16.82 16.37
C ARG A 154 21.63 -16.37 17.82
N LEU A 155 21.07 -15.21 18.12
CA LEU A 155 21.07 -14.61 19.46
C LEU A 155 19.82 -14.95 20.26
N ASP A 156 18.93 -15.79 19.73
CA ASP A 156 17.59 -16.07 20.27
C ASP A 156 16.83 -14.77 20.58
N TRP A 157 17.06 -13.76 19.73
CA TRP A 157 16.45 -12.44 19.90
C TRP A 157 14.97 -12.56 19.52
N PRO A 158 14.04 -12.17 20.40
CA PRO A 158 12.63 -12.20 20.08
C PRO A 158 12.35 -11.08 19.08
N ILE A 159 12.47 -11.38 17.78
CA ILE A 159 11.92 -10.53 16.72
C ILE A 159 10.40 -10.74 16.77
N ASP A 160 9.78 -10.27 17.85
CA ASP A 160 8.36 -10.38 18.04
C ASP A 160 7.68 -9.42 17.06
N ALA A 161 6.95 -9.98 16.11
CA ALA A 161 6.17 -9.16 15.20
C ALA A 161 5.01 -8.45 15.91
N GLY A 162 4.61 -8.93 17.10
CA GLY A 162 3.50 -8.44 17.91
C GLY A 162 2.15 -8.47 17.19
N MET A 163 1.03 -8.35 17.91
CA MET A 163 -0.22 -7.99 17.24
C MET A 163 -0.21 -6.49 16.90
N PRO A 164 -0.58 -6.09 15.68
CA PRO A 164 -0.69 -4.68 15.33
C PRO A 164 -1.59 -3.93 16.33
N GLY A 165 -1.05 -2.88 16.96
CA GLY A 165 -1.74 -2.08 17.97
C GLY A 165 -1.24 -2.29 19.40
N GLU A 166 -0.46 -3.34 19.67
CA GLU A 166 0.16 -3.55 20.97
C GLU A 166 1.51 -2.84 21.09
N PRO A 167 1.97 -2.48 22.30
CA PRO A 167 3.31 -1.89 22.49
C PRO A 167 4.44 -2.79 21.96
N GLY A 168 4.30 -4.11 22.11
CA GLY A 168 5.29 -5.09 21.63
C GLY A 168 5.52 -5.03 20.12
N PHE A 169 4.46 -4.75 19.35
CA PHE A 169 4.57 -4.56 17.89
C PHE A 169 5.52 -3.43 17.51
N TRP A 170 5.46 -2.30 18.23
CA TRP A 170 6.32 -1.15 17.97
C TRP A 170 7.76 -1.39 18.42
N ILE A 171 7.94 -2.04 19.57
CA ILE A 171 9.26 -2.40 20.09
C ILE A 171 9.97 -3.34 19.11
N GLY A 172 9.31 -4.40 18.64
CA GLY A 172 9.89 -5.33 17.68
C GLY A 172 10.32 -4.68 16.36
N ARG A 173 9.64 -3.60 15.91
CA ARG A 173 10.09 -2.82 14.74
C ARG A 173 11.35 -2.01 15.00
N LEU A 174 11.49 -1.42 16.19
CA LEU A 174 12.71 -0.69 16.56
C LEU A 174 13.90 -1.63 16.68
N GLU A 175 13.69 -2.81 17.28
CA GLU A 175 14.70 -3.87 17.36
C GLU A 175 15.10 -4.35 15.97
N TRP A 176 14.13 -4.57 15.08
CA TRP A 176 14.38 -4.95 13.69
C TRP A 176 15.23 -3.91 12.94
N ILE A 177 14.90 -2.62 13.08
CA ILE A 177 15.70 -1.53 12.50
C ILE A 177 17.12 -1.53 13.07
N GLY A 178 17.27 -1.75 14.38
CA GLY A 178 18.57 -1.87 15.03
C GLY A 178 19.40 -3.05 14.52
N LEU A 179 18.78 -4.18 14.21
CA LEU A 179 19.46 -5.34 13.62
C LEU A 179 19.87 -5.13 12.16
N CYS A 180 19.15 -4.27 11.42
CA CYS A 180 19.44 -3.96 10.02
C CYS A 180 20.44 -2.81 9.83
N ALA A 181 20.80 -2.10 10.90
CA ALA A 181 21.69 -0.94 10.89
C ALA A 181 23.17 -1.35 10.87
#